data_AF-A0A8B7XM47-F1
#
_entry.id   AF-A0A8B7XM47-F1
#
_cell.length_a   1.000
_cell.length_b   1.000
_cell.length_c   1.000
_cell.angle_alpha   90.00
_cell.angle_beta   90.00
_cell.angle_gamma   90.00
#
_symmetry.space_group_name_H-M   'P 1'
#
loop_
_entity.id
_entity.type
_entity.pdbx_description
1 polymer ?
#
loop_
_entity_poly.entity_id
_entity_poly.type
_entity_poly.pdbx_seq_one_letter_code
_entity_poly.pdbx_strand_id
1 'polypeptide(L)'
;MPQKLEELDMTTFRPADSKREEFRKYLEKAGVLDTLTKILVSLYEEPEKPNNALDFLKQHLNVAGPETADVEALRLQVSELQQKVEQLQDENKELRAKLQQENPDEGQGSES
;
A
#
# COMPACT_ATOMS: atom_id res chain seq x y z
N MET A 1 34.04 -47.41 18.08
CA MET A 1 33.09 -47.02 19.14
C MET A 1 33.88 -46.29 20.23
N PRO A 2 33.43 -45.15 20.78
CA PRO A 2 32.14 -44.45 20.58
C PRO A 2 32.32 -43.02 20.00
N GLN A 3 31.50 -42.52 19.08
CA GLN A 3 30.14 -42.05 19.31
C GLN A 3 30.00 -41.13 20.53
N LYS A 4 30.60 -39.93 20.49
CA LYS A 4 30.11 -38.80 21.30
C LYS A 4 30.65 -37.46 20.80
N LEU A 5 30.06 -36.92 19.73
CA LEU A 5 29.86 -35.48 19.60
C LEU A 5 28.82 -35.15 18.52
N GLU A 6 27.69 -35.84 18.58
CA GLU A 6 26.50 -35.58 17.75
C GLU A 6 25.45 -34.74 18.53
N GLU A 7 25.89 -33.98 19.53
CA GLU A 7 25.02 -33.16 20.38
C GLU A 7 25.54 -31.72 20.49
N LEU A 8 25.67 -31.02 19.37
CA LEU A 8 25.61 -29.56 19.39
C LEU A 8 24.81 -28.99 18.20
N ASP A 9 23.82 -29.74 17.71
CA ASP A 9 22.73 -29.19 16.90
C ASP A 9 21.55 -28.74 17.79
N MET A 10 21.87 -27.88 18.76
CA MET A 10 20.89 -27.06 19.44
C MET A 10 21.55 -25.70 19.66
N THR A 11 21.90 -25.06 18.54
CA THR A 11 22.36 -23.68 18.53
C THR A 11 21.30 -22.85 19.25
N THR A 12 21.69 -22.42 20.44
CA THR A 12 20.87 -21.87 21.49
C THR A 12 19.87 -20.84 20.96
N PHE A 13 18.58 -21.17 20.94
CA PHE A 13 17.52 -20.17 20.82
C PHE A 13 17.59 -19.30 22.08
N ARG A 14 18.34 -18.19 22.01
CA ARG A 14 18.40 -17.23 23.11
C ARG A 14 17.14 -16.37 23.00
N PRO A 15 16.36 -16.19 24.08
CA PRO A 15 15.18 -15.32 24.07
C PRO A 15 15.46 -13.88 23.57
N ALA A 16 16.72 -13.41 23.69
CA ALA A 16 17.17 -12.14 23.14
C ALA A 16 17.20 -12.12 21.59
N ASP A 17 17.54 -13.24 20.96
CA ASP A 17 17.53 -13.37 19.50
C ASP A 17 16.08 -13.40 18.97
N SER A 18 15.14 -13.98 19.71
CA SER A 18 13.70 -13.93 19.39
C SER A 18 13.17 -12.50 19.37
N LYS A 19 13.43 -11.71 20.43
CA LYS A 19 12.97 -10.32 20.51
C LYS A 19 13.57 -9.43 19.42
N ARG A 20 14.85 -9.66 19.09
CA ARG A 20 15.53 -8.93 18.01
C ARG A 20 14.93 -9.27 16.66
N GLU A 21 14.64 -10.54 16.41
CA GLU A 21 14.04 -11.01 15.16
C GLU A 21 12.59 -10.52 15.01
N GLU A 22 11.79 -10.55 16.08
CA GLU A 22 10.45 -9.96 16.11
C GLU A 22 10.47 -8.47 15.77
N PHE A 23 11.40 -7.72 16.37
CA PHE A 23 11.56 -6.30 16.08
C PHE A 23 11.98 -6.05 14.63
N ARG A 24 12.90 -6.85 14.10
CA ARG A 24 13.31 -6.78 12.69
C ARG A 24 12.12 -7.02 11.77
N LYS A 25 11.35 -8.08 11.99
CA LYS A 25 10.14 -8.40 11.21
C LYS A 25 9.09 -7.30 11.29
N TYR A 26 8.95 -6.66 12.45
CA TYR A 26 8.08 -5.50 12.60
C TYR A 26 8.52 -4.35 11.71
N LEU A 27 9.81 -3.97 11.73
CA LEU A 27 10.34 -2.89 10.89
C LEU A 27 10.21 -3.20 9.40
N GLU A 28 10.41 -4.47 9.02
CA GLU A 28 10.23 -4.93 7.64
C GLU A 28 8.77 -4.85 7.20
N LYS A 29 7.84 -5.40 8.01
CA LYS A 29 6.40 -5.36 7.73
C LYS A 29 5.84 -3.94 7.69
N ALA A 30 6.37 -3.04 8.52
CA ALA A 30 5.99 -1.63 8.55
C ALA A 30 6.66 -0.80 7.44
N GLY A 31 7.51 -1.39 6.59
CA GLY A 31 8.17 -0.69 5.49
C GLY A 31 9.32 0.23 5.91
N VAL A 32 9.68 0.29 7.20
CA VAL A 32 10.74 1.17 7.72
C VAL A 32 12.09 0.84 7.08
N LEU A 33 12.40 -0.45 6.91
CA LEU A 33 13.66 -0.88 6.31
C LEU A 33 13.75 -0.49 4.83
N ASP A 34 12.64 -0.60 4.08
CA ASP A 34 12.58 -0.22 2.67
C ASP A 34 12.77 1.30 2.49
N THR A 35 12.07 2.10 3.30
CA THR A 35 12.23 3.57 3.30
C THR A 35 13.66 3.98 3.64
N LEU A 36 14.25 3.42 4.71
CA LEU A 36 15.64 3.71 5.06
C LEU A 36 16.60 3.31 3.95
N THR A 37 16.38 2.16 3.31
CA THR A 37 17.20 1.70 2.17
C THR A 37 17.12 2.70 1.02
N LYS A 38 15.92 3.13 0.62
CA LYS A 38 15.71 4.12 -0.45
C LYS A 38 16.44 5.43 -0.17
N ILE A 39 16.33 5.97 1.05
CA ILE A 39 17.00 7.23 1.43
C ILE A 39 18.53 7.07 1.36
N LEU A 40 19.06 5.94 1.82
CA LEU A 40 20.50 5.65 1.76
C LEU A 40 20.99 5.48 0.33
N VAL A 41 20.19 4.86 -0.55
CA VAL A 41 20.48 4.77 -2.00
C VAL A 41 20.48 6.17 -2.61
N SER A 42 19.47 7.00 -2.35
CA SER A 42 19.45 8.39 -2.83
C SER A 42 20.68 9.17 -2.38
N LEU A 43 21.06 9.07 -1.10
CA LEU A 43 22.29 9.70 -0.59
C LEU A 43 23.56 9.14 -1.28
N TYR A 44 23.59 7.85 -1.60
CA TYR A 44 24.70 7.22 -2.30
C TYR A 44 24.79 7.69 -3.77
N GLU A 45 23.66 7.93 -4.42
CA GLU A 45 23.58 8.36 -5.81
C GLU A 45 23.80 9.87 -5.99
N GLU A 46 23.68 10.68 -4.93
CA GLU A 46 23.94 12.13 -4.98
C GLU A 46 25.31 12.44 -5.60
N PRO A 47 25.37 13.17 -6.74
CA PRO A 47 26.62 13.47 -7.43
C PRO A 47 27.52 14.40 -6.62
N GLU A 48 26.91 15.31 -5.85
CA GLU A 48 27.59 16.15 -4.87
C GLU A 48 27.14 15.74 -3.47
N LYS A 49 28.04 15.14 -2.69
CA LYS A 49 27.68 14.69 -1.33
C LYS A 49 27.32 15.88 -0.46
N PRO A 50 26.17 15.84 0.25
CA PRO A 50 25.79 16.93 1.14
C PRO A 50 26.82 17.07 2.24
N ASN A 51 27.16 18.32 2.58
CA ASN A 51 28.08 18.64 3.67
C ASN A 51 27.62 18.07 5.02
N ASN A 52 26.31 17.88 5.20
CA ASN A 52 25.73 17.23 6.37
C ASN A 52 24.76 16.10 5.95
N ALA A 53 25.25 14.87 5.95
CA ALA A 53 24.46 13.69 5.64
C ALA A 53 23.28 13.47 6.60
N LEU A 54 23.41 13.83 7.88
CA LEU A 54 22.32 13.65 8.85
C LEU A 54 21.14 14.58 8.56
N ASP A 55 21.41 15.80 8.09
CA ASP A 55 20.33 16.72 7.73
C ASP A 55 19.64 16.29 6.44
N PHE A 56 20.39 15.75 5.47
CA PHE A 56 19.80 15.10 4.29
C PHE A 56 18.84 13.98 4.67
N LEU A 57 19.25 13.08 5.58
CA LEU A 57 18.40 12.00 6.06
C LEU A 57 17.12 12.52 6.72
N LYS A 58 17.21 13.53 7.61
CA LYS A 58 16.03 14.12 8.26
C LYS A 58 15.04 14.67 7.23
N GLN A 59 15.53 15.45 6.26
CA GLN A 59 14.67 16.02 5.23
C GLN A 59 13.98 14.93 4.40
N HIS A 60 14.70 13.88 4.01
CA HIS A 60 14.13 12.81 3.20
C HIS A 60 13.20 11.88 3.99
N LEU A 61 13.39 11.73 5.30
CA LEU A 61 12.45 11.02 6.18
C LEU A 61 11.11 11.75 6.31
N ASN A 62 11.13 13.09 6.31
CA ASN A 62 9.91 13.91 6.34
C ASN A 62 9.10 13.82 5.02
N VAL A 63 9.77 13.55 3.90
CA VAL A 63 9.14 13.48 2.57
C VAL A 63 8.71 12.05 2.24
N ALA A 64 9.49 11.04 2.64
CA ALA A 64 9.23 9.62 2.38
C ALA A 64 8.20 8.99 3.34
N GLY A 65 7.38 9.81 4.02
CA GLY A 65 6.31 9.32 4.88
C GLY A 65 5.28 8.51 4.07
N PRO A 66 4.77 7.38 4.61
CA PRO A 66 3.77 6.54 3.94
C PRO A 66 2.51 7.33 3.55
N GLU A 67 2.21 8.42 4.26
CA GLU A 67 1.13 9.34 3.92
C GLU A 67 1.22 9.87 2.49
N THR A 68 2.39 10.07 1.88
CA THR A 68 2.46 10.67 0.54
C THR A 68 2.07 9.68 -0.56
N ALA A 69 2.68 8.49 -0.57
CA ALA A 69 2.38 7.45 -1.54
C ALA A 69 0.98 6.86 -1.36
N ASP A 70 0.53 6.65 -0.12
CA ASP A 70 -0.82 6.16 0.15
C ASP A 70 -1.88 7.21 -0.20
N VAL A 71 -1.63 8.50 0.05
CA VAL A 71 -2.56 9.57 -0.34
C VAL A 71 -2.63 9.72 -1.86
N GLU A 72 -1.53 9.60 -2.59
CA GLU A 72 -1.54 9.64 -4.05
C GLU A 72 -2.30 8.45 -4.65
N ALA A 73 -2.04 7.24 -4.15
CA ALA A 73 -2.76 6.03 -4.57
C ALA A 73 -4.26 6.12 -4.25
N LEU A 74 -4.62 6.63 -3.06
CA LEU A 74 -6.01 6.84 -2.67
C LEU A 74 -6.69 7.90 -3.55
N ARG A 75 -6.00 8.99 -3.89
CA ARG A 75 -6.52 10.03 -4.80
C ARG A 75 -6.80 9.46 -6.19
N LEU A 76 -5.91 8.61 -6.71
CA LEU A 76 -6.10 7.95 -7.99
C LEU A 76 -7.33 7.03 -7.96
N GLN A 77 -7.46 6.17 -6.94
CA GLN A 77 -8.63 5.29 -6.78
C GLN A 77 -9.94 6.08 -6.67
N VAL A 78 -9.96 7.20 -5.94
CA VAL A 78 -11.16 8.06 -5.85
C VAL A 78 -11.53 8.61 -7.22
N SER A 79 -10.55 9.06 -8.01
CA SER A 79 -10.78 9.56 -9.37
C SER A 79 -11.35 8.47 -10.29
N GLU A 80 -10.78 7.26 -10.25
CA GLU A 80 -11.23 6.13 -11.07
C GLU A 80 -12.65 5.68 -10.70
N LEU A 81 -12.95 5.60 -9.40
CA LEU A 81 -14.28 5.26 -8.92
C LEU A 81 -15.32 6.32 -9.29
N GLN A 82 -14.97 7.61 -9.20
CA GLN A 82 -15.85 8.70 -9.62
C GLN A 82 -16.19 8.61 -11.12
N GLN A 83 -15.20 8.40 -11.99
CA GLN A 83 -15.44 8.20 -13.42
C GLN A 83 -16.33 6.99 -13.68
N LYS A 84 -16.11 5.88 -12.96
CA LYS A 84 -16.92 4.68 -13.14
C LYS A 84 -18.36 4.87 -12.68
N VAL A 85 -18.57 5.61 -11.58
CA VAL A 85 -19.91 5.97 -11.12
C VAL A 85 -20.64 6.82 -12.14
N GLU A 86 -19.98 7.84 -12.69
CA GLU A 86 -20.57 8.71 -13.72
C GLU A 86 -20.95 7.92 -14.97
N GLN A 87 -20.05 7.07 -15.45
CA GLN A 87 -20.28 6.22 -16.62
C GLN A 87 -21.45 5.24 -16.41
N LEU A 88 -21.53 4.62 -15.23
CA LEU A 88 -22.65 3.74 -14.87
C LEU A 88 -23.96 4.52 -14.70
N GLN A 89 -23.93 5.76 -14.20
CA GLN A 89 -25.12 6.60 -14.08
C GLN A 89 -25.67 6.99 -15.46
N ASP A 90 -24.80 7.35 -16.40
CA ASP A 90 -25.18 7.66 -17.77
C ASP A 90 -25.77 6.44 -18.48
N GLU A 91 -25.13 5.28 -18.36
CA GLU A 91 -25.64 4.02 -18.91
C GLU A 91 -27.00 3.65 -18.29
N ASN A 92 -27.16 3.80 -16.97
CA ASN A 92 -28.43 3.54 -16.30
C ASN A 92 -29.53 4.48 -16.80
N LYS A 93 -29.20 5.75 -17.02
CA LYS A 93 -30.13 6.75 -17.55
C LYS A 93 -30.54 6.41 -18.98
N GLU A 94 -29.60 6.00 -19.82
CA GLU A 94 -29.88 5.60 -21.20
C GLU A 94 -30.74 4.34 -21.29
N LEU A 95 -30.42 3.32 -20.48
CA LEU A 95 -31.21 2.08 -20.40
C LEU A 95 -32.64 2.34 -19.89
N ARG A 96 -32.80 3.19 -18.87
CA ARG A 96 -34.13 3.60 -18.38
C ARG A 96 -34.94 4.34 -19.44
N ALA A 97 -34.30 5.20 -20.23
CA ALA A 97 -34.96 5.90 -21.33
C ALA A 97 -35.40 4.93 -22.43
N LYS A 98 -34.57 3.94 -22.77
CA LYS A 98 -34.92 2.88 -23.74
C LYS A 98 -36.09 2.02 -23.24
N LEU A 99 -36.09 1.60 -21.97
CA LEU A 99 -37.19 0.84 -21.37
C LEU A 99 -38.52 1.62 -21.37
N GLN A 100 -38.49 2.94 -21.14
CA GLN A 100 -39.68 3.79 -21.24
C GLN A 100 -40.18 3.96 -22.68
N GLN A 101 -39.29 3.90 -23.68
CA GLN A 101 -39.69 3.93 -25.09
C GLN A 101 -40.25 2.59 -25.58
N GLU A 102 -39.77 1.46 -25.04
CA GLU A 102 -40.25 0.12 -25.39
C GLU A 102 -41.54 -0.29 -24.64
N ASN A 103 -41.91 0.39 -23.55
CA ASN A 103 -43.20 0.23 -22.86
C ASN A 103 -43.94 1.57 -22.65
N PRO A 104 -44.61 2.12 -23.67
CA PRO A 104 -45.47 3.29 -23.46
C PRO A 104 -46.85 2.95 -22.87
N ASP A 105 -47.24 1.67 -22.71
CA ASP A 105 -48.64 1.27 -22.50
C ASP A 105 -48.87 0.10 -21.52
N GLU A 106 -48.27 0.13 -20.32
CA GLU A 106 -48.73 -0.69 -19.18
C GLU A 106 -48.74 0.16 -17.90
N GLY A 107 -49.81 0.93 -17.69
CA GLY A 107 -49.98 1.69 -16.44
C GLY A 107 -51.19 2.62 -16.34
N GLN A 108 -52.00 2.78 -17.39
CA GLN A 108 -53.35 3.35 -17.28
C GLN A 108 -54.38 2.24 -17.50
N GLY A 109 -54.55 1.38 -16.51
CA GLY A 109 -55.48 0.26 -16.61
C GLY A 109 -55.90 -0.27 -15.25
N SER A 110 -57.09 0.17 -14.83
CA SER A 110 -57.96 -0.46 -13.83
C SER A 110 -57.44 -0.63 -12.40
N GLU A 111 -57.90 0.26 -11.51
CA GLU A 111 -58.60 -0.24 -10.32
C GLU A 111 -59.76 0.72 -10.00
N SER A 112 -60.97 0.24 -10.31
CA SER A 112 -62.27 0.82 -9.92
C SER A 112 -62.67 0.30 -8.55
#